data_AF-A0A8T4LHU1-F1
#
_entry.id   AF-A0A8T4LHU1-F1
#
_cell.length_a   1.000
_cell.length_b   1.000
_cell.length_c   1.000
_cell.angle_alpha   90.00
_cell.angle_beta   90.00
_cell.angle_gamma   90.00
#
_symmetry.space_group_name_H-M   'P 1'
#
loop_
_entity.id
_entity.type
_entity.pdbx_description
1 polymer ?
#
loop_
_entity_poly.entity_id
_entity_poly.type
_entity_poly.pdbx_seq_one_letter_code
_entity_poly.pdbx_strand_id
1 'polypeptide(L)'
;MARWGLFFSLIIMIIALFLGSGIFTYYPGSSQWENKDAGFFTAIIHGVIAPIMLAVSLFTDYTVYEIHNIGWFYDFGFIIALLLVWGGGQTTKNVVRNYYTNKSEDVDHKNIGKIIEEKISEKFKNLKKTSDSSDEKTTTSKETNSKKTKSGIVESNMPSGSVKTDSKDKKTKK
;
A
#
# COMPACT_ATOMS: atom_id res chain seq x y z
N MET A 1 21.25 -8.74 31.89
CA MET A 1 19.86 -9.17 31.59
C MET A 1 18.77 -8.21 32.13
N ALA A 2 19.11 -7.15 32.89
CA ALA A 2 18.12 -6.21 33.45
C ALA A 2 17.63 -5.10 32.51
N ARG A 3 18.13 -5.02 31.26
CA ARG A 3 17.82 -3.90 30.35
C ARG A 3 16.33 -3.84 29.97
N TRP A 4 15.66 -4.99 29.92
CA TRP A 4 14.24 -5.08 29.61
C TRP A 4 13.34 -4.79 30.81
N GLY A 5 13.79 -5.12 32.03
CA GLY A 5 13.02 -4.93 33.25
C GLY A 5 12.66 -3.46 33.51
N LEU A 6 13.54 -2.53 33.14
CA LEU A 6 13.27 -1.09 33.27
C LEU A 6 12.17 -0.62 32.30
N PHE A 7 12.16 -1.12 31.06
CA PHE A 7 11.09 -0.82 30.10
C PHE A 7 9.75 -1.39 30.54
N PHE A 8 9.71 -2.64 31.02
CA PHE A 8 8.48 -3.24 31.54
C PHE A 8 7.96 -2.50 32.79
N SER A 9 8.85 -2.12 33.70
CA SER A 9 8.50 -1.31 34.88
C SER A 9 7.96 0.07 34.49
N LEU A 10 8.58 0.73 33.51
CA LEU A 10 8.11 2.03 33.00
C LEU A 10 6.73 1.91 32.34
N ILE A 11 6.50 0.86 31.55
CA ILE A 11 5.20 0.57 30.94
C ILE A 11 4.14 0.31 32.00
N ILE A 12 4.46 -0.46 33.04
CA ILE A 12 3.54 -0.73 34.16
C ILE A 12 3.23 0.56 34.94
N MET A 13 4.22 1.42 35.15
CA MET A 13 4.01 2.71 35.81
C MET A 13 3.14 3.65 34.99
N ILE A 14 3.34 3.70 33.66
CA ILE A 14 2.49 4.47 32.75
C ILE A 14 1.05 3.92 32.77
N ILE A 15 0.88 2.60 32.72
CA ILE A 15 -0.44 1.96 32.82
C ILE A 15 -1.11 2.30 34.16
N ALA A 16 -0.40 2.22 35.29
CA ALA A 16 -0.93 2.56 36.61
C ALA A 16 -1.36 4.04 36.72
N LEU A 17 -0.58 4.97 36.13
CA LEU A 17 -0.94 6.38 36.03
C LEU A 17 -2.16 6.61 35.13
N PHE A 18 -2.29 5.84 34.04
CA PHE A 18 -3.46 5.87 33.16
C PHE A 18 -4.73 5.34 33.84
N LEU A 19 -4.62 4.31 34.68
CA LEU A 19 -5.75 3.79 35.45
C LEU A 19 -6.21 4.78 36.54
N GLY A 20 -5.29 5.52 37.17
CA GLY A 20 -5.63 6.48 38.23
C GLY A 20 -6.18 7.82 37.76
N SER A 21 -5.94 8.21 36.50
CA SER A 21 -6.29 9.54 35.96
C SER A 21 -7.68 9.62 35.33
N GLY A 22 -8.45 8.54 35.31
CA GLY A 22 -9.80 8.52 34.73
C GLY A 22 -9.83 8.60 33.21
N ILE A 23 -8.68 8.56 32.52
CA ILE A 23 -8.61 8.49 31.05
C ILE A 23 -9.32 7.22 30.53
N PHE A 24 -9.43 6.18 31.36
CA PHE A 24 -10.21 4.99 31.05
C PHE A 24 -11.72 5.26 30.89
N THR A 25 -12.25 6.46 31.19
CA THR A 25 -13.64 6.81 30.83
C THR A 25 -13.77 7.21 29.36
N TYR A 26 -12.66 7.52 28.67
CA TYR A 26 -12.57 7.83 27.24
C TYR A 26 -12.48 6.58 26.37
N TYR A 27 -13.52 5.75 26.48
CA TYR A 27 -13.78 4.65 25.56
C TYR A 27 -15.08 4.90 24.78
N PRO A 28 -15.23 4.27 23.60
CA PRO A 28 -16.46 4.33 22.82
C PRO A 28 -17.63 3.65 23.56
N GLY A 29 -18.78 4.31 23.61
CA GLY A 29 -19.99 3.88 24.29
C GLY A 29 -20.07 4.29 25.77
N SER A 30 -19.18 5.16 26.26
CA SER A 30 -19.28 5.69 27.62
C SER A 30 -20.31 6.83 27.74
N SER A 31 -20.90 6.98 28.93
CA SER A 31 -21.98 7.95 29.20
C SER A 31 -21.60 9.42 28.99
N GLN A 32 -20.31 9.73 28.88
CA GLN A 32 -19.85 11.09 28.61
C GLN A 32 -20.18 11.55 27.18
N TRP A 33 -20.40 10.62 26.25
CA TRP A 33 -20.72 10.94 24.85
C TRP A 33 -22.21 11.19 24.61
N GLU A 34 -23.07 10.97 25.61
CA GLU A 34 -24.50 11.28 25.53
C GLU A 34 -24.78 12.78 25.41
N ASN A 35 -23.91 13.61 25.98
CA ASN A 35 -24.07 15.07 26.00
C ASN A 35 -23.00 15.81 25.19
N LYS A 36 -22.07 15.07 24.57
CA LYS A 36 -20.94 15.65 23.83
C LYS A 36 -20.49 14.68 22.75
N ASP A 37 -20.36 15.18 21.52
CA ASP A 37 -19.86 14.35 20.42
C ASP A 37 -18.35 14.15 20.50
N ALA A 38 -17.91 12.93 20.16
CA ALA A 38 -16.50 12.60 20.00
C ALA A 38 -15.90 13.27 18.74
N GLY A 39 -14.76 13.92 18.94
CA GLY A 39 -14.03 14.67 17.92
C GLY A 39 -12.79 13.98 17.36
N PHE A 40 -11.95 14.74 16.65
CA PHE A 40 -10.72 14.23 16.04
C PHE A 40 -9.73 13.60 17.05
N PHE A 41 -9.43 14.30 18.15
CA PHE A 41 -8.46 13.82 19.13
C PHE A 41 -8.93 12.59 19.89
N THR A 42 -10.24 12.49 20.14
CA THR A 42 -10.83 11.33 20.81
C THR A 42 -10.84 10.13 19.88
N ALA A 43 -11.02 10.36 18.57
CA ALA A 43 -10.87 9.32 17.56
C ALA A 43 -9.47 8.72 17.52
N ILE A 44 -8.42 9.53 17.73
CA ILE A 44 -7.05 9.02 17.83
C ILE A 44 -6.94 8.05 19.00
N ILE A 45 -7.42 8.44 20.19
CA ILE A 45 -7.38 7.59 21.38
C ILE A 45 -8.17 6.30 21.13
N HIS A 46 -9.40 6.40 20.61
CA HIS A 46 -10.24 5.25 20.28
C HIS A 46 -9.58 4.31 19.26
N GLY A 47 -8.90 4.86 18.24
CA GLY A 47 -8.18 4.07 17.24
C GLY A 47 -6.96 3.34 17.81
N VAL A 48 -6.26 3.93 18.78
CA VAL A 48 -5.15 3.25 19.50
C VAL A 48 -5.67 2.09 20.32
N ILE A 49 -6.79 2.24 21.03
CA ILE A 49 -7.36 1.17 21.87
C ILE A 49 -8.26 0.20 21.10
N ALA A 50 -8.49 0.43 19.81
CA ALA A 50 -9.47 -0.30 19.01
C ALA A 50 -9.29 -1.83 19.05
N PRO A 51 -8.08 -2.42 18.96
CA PRO A 51 -7.95 -3.89 19.06
C PRO A 51 -8.29 -4.44 20.45
N ILE A 52 -8.08 -3.65 21.52
CA ILE A 52 -8.47 -4.02 22.88
C ILE A 52 -10.00 -3.97 23.00
N MET A 53 -10.62 -2.88 22.51
CA MET A 53 -12.07 -2.76 22.50
C MET A 53 -12.72 -3.82 21.61
N LEU A 54 -12.09 -4.20 20.51
CA LEU A 54 -12.52 -5.33 19.67
C LEU A 54 -12.53 -6.63 20.47
N ALA A 55 -11.47 -6.92 21.22
CA ALA A 55 -11.43 -8.10 22.08
C ALA A 55 -12.52 -8.07 23.17
N VAL A 56 -12.77 -6.91 23.79
CA VAL A 56 -13.82 -6.74 24.80
C VAL A 56 -15.23 -6.86 24.19
N SER A 57 -15.46 -6.32 23.00
CA SER A 57 -16.74 -6.36 22.28
C SER A 57 -17.18 -7.77 21.90
N LEU A 58 -16.26 -8.75 21.93
CA LEU A 58 -16.61 -10.17 21.73
C LEU A 58 -17.30 -10.78 22.95
N PHE A 59 -17.10 -10.21 24.14
CA PHE A 59 -17.63 -10.73 25.40
C PHE A 59 -18.66 -9.80 26.04
N THR A 60 -18.85 -8.60 25.50
CA THR A 60 -19.74 -7.55 26.05
C THR A 60 -20.37 -6.74 24.93
N ASP A 61 -21.43 -6.00 25.22
CA ASP A 61 -22.12 -5.09 24.30
C ASP A 61 -21.36 -3.76 24.03
N TYR A 62 -20.08 -3.67 24.41
CA TYR A 62 -19.28 -2.48 24.14
C TYR A 62 -18.99 -2.35 22.65
N THR A 63 -19.04 -1.14 22.13
CA THR A 63 -18.70 -0.84 20.73
C THR A 63 -17.23 -0.51 20.60
N VAL A 64 -16.65 -0.82 19.44
CA VAL A 64 -15.24 -0.46 19.12
C VAL A 64 -15.12 1.00 18.65
N TYR A 65 -16.24 1.57 18.22
CA TYR A 65 -16.33 2.85 17.57
C TYR A 65 -17.47 3.66 18.22
N GLU A 66 -17.25 4.97 18.39
CA GLU A 66 -18.22 5.84 19.05
C GLU A 66 -19.36 6.22 18.11
N ILE A 67 -20.60 6.06 18.56
CA ILE A 67 -21.80 6.35 17.77
C ILE A 67 -22.04 7.87 17.74
N HIS A 68 -21.80 8.55 18.87
CA HIS A 68 -21.95 10.00 18.99
C HIS A 68 -20.65 10.70 18.60
N ASN A 69 -20.45 10.92 17.31
CA ASN A 69 -19.24 11.55 16.79
C ASN A 69 -19.55 12.67 15.78
N ILE A 70 -18.56 13.53 15.55
CA ILE A 70 -18.66 14.69 14.64
C ILE A 70 -18.56 14.32 13.14
N GLY A 71 -18.53 13.03 12.79
CA GLY A 71 -18.43 12.50 11.44
C GLY A 71 -17.00 12.42 10.91
N TRP A 72 -16.75 13.08 9.76
CA TRP A 72 -15.56 12.85 8.93
C TRP A 72 -14.23 13.00 9.66
N PHE A 73 -14.09 14.02 10.52
CA PHE A 73 -12.85 14.21 11.27
C PHE A 73 -12.62 13.10 12.30
N TYR A 74 -13.68 12.57 12.90
CA TYR A 74 -13.56 11.43 13.79
C TYR A 74 -13.11 10.19 13.00
N ASP A 75 -13.78 9.86 11.89
CA ASP A 75 -13.40 8.73 11.03
C ASP A 75 -11.93 8.77 10.60
N PHE A 76 -11.49 9.95 10.15
CA PHE A 76 -10.13 10.16 9.72
C PHE A 76 -9.12 9.93 10.85
N GLY A 77 -9.38 10.50 12.03
CA GLY A 77 -8.51 10.32 13.21
C GLY A 77 -8.45 8.86 13.67
N PHE A 78 -9.59 8.16 13.67
CA PHE A 78 -9.68 6.76 14.06
C PHE A 78 -8.85 5.85 13.16
N ILE A 79 -9.02 5.97 11.84
CA ILE A 79 -8.32 5.15 10.85
C ILE A 79 -6.81 5.44 10.88
N ILE A 80 -6.41 6.71 10.96
CA ILE A 80 -4.99 7.08 11.04
C ILE A 80 -4.33 6.50 12.29
N ALA A 81 -4.96 6.62 13.45
CA ALA A 81 -4.42 6.05 14.68
C ALA A 81 -4.31 4.52 14.61
N LEU A 82 -5.34 3.86 14.07
CA LEU A 82 -5.34 2.41 13.88
C LEU A 82 -4.19 1.97 12.97
N LEU A 83 -4.03 2.62 11.81
CA LEU A 83 -2.99 2.29 10.84
C LEU A 83 -1.58 2.63 11.33
N LEU A 84 -1.39 3.73 12.07
CA LEU A 84 -0.06 4.12 12.54
C LEU A 84 0.44 3.22 13.67
N VAL A 85 -0.44 2.84 14.61
CA VAL A 85 -0.04 2.02 15.76
C VAL A 85 -0.05 0.53 15.43
N TRP A 86 -1.03 0.08 14.63
CA TRP A 86 -1.27 -1.34 14.37
C TRP A 86 -1.00 -1.76 12.92
N GLY A 87 -0.88 -0.81 11.99
CA GLY A 87 -0.51 -1.07 10.59
C GLY A 87 0.99 -1.31 10.45
N GLY A 88 1.40 -2.58 10.49
CA GLY A 88 2.80 -2.99 10.42
C GLY A 88 3.53 -2.54 9.15
N GLY A 89 4.39 -1.53 9.26
CA GLY A 89 5.20 -0.99 8.16
C GLY A 89 6.55 -1.69 7.90
N GLN A 90 6.79 -2.89 8.45
CA GLN A 90 8.14 -3.52 8.45
C GLN A 90 8.28 -4.77 7.57
N THR A 91 7.23 -5.27 6.94
CA THR A 91 7.28 -6.57 6.25
C THR A 91 7.98 -6.50 4.88
N THR A 92 8.00 -5.36 4.19
CA THR A 92 8.50 -5.29 2.81
C THR A 92 9.99 -4.98 2.66
N LYS A 93 10.64 -4.35 3.65
CA LYS A 93 12.06 -3.98 3.53
C LYS A 93 12.99 -5.18 3.59
N ASN A 94 12.62 -6.23 4.33
CA ASN A 94 13.48 -7.40 4.50
C ASN A 94 13.32 -8.42 3.36
N VAL A 95 12.13 -8.55 2.76
CA VAL A 95 11.89 -9.49 1.65
C VAL A 95 12.63 -9.05 0.37
N VAL A 96 12.54 -7.77 0.01
CA VAL A 96 13.24 -7.24 -1.18
C VAL A 96 14.75 -7.22 -0.97
N ARG A 97 15.21 -6.85 0.24
CA ARG A 97 16.64 -6.86 0.58
C ARG A 97 17.25 -8.27 0.51
N ASN A 98 16.52 -9.29 0.97
CA ASN A 98 16.99 -10.68 0.84
C ASN A 98 16.99 -11.18 -0.60
N TYR A 99 16.08 -10.71 -1.47
CA TYR A 99 15.99 -11.18 -2.85
C TYR A 99 17.15 -10.69 -3.74
N TYR A 100 17.62 -9.44 -3.56
CA TYR A 100 18.77 -8.92 -4.31
C TYR A 100 20.11 -9.37 -3.72
N THR A 101 20.25 -9.46 -2.39
CA THR A 101 21.53 -9.85 -1.77
C THR A 101 21.90 -11.31 -2.02
N ASN A 102 20.92 -12.22 -2.08
CA ASN A 102 21.16 -13.64 -2.38
C ASN A 102 21.36 -13.91 -3.88
N LYS A 103 20.93 -12.98 -4.75
CA LYS A 103 21.02 -13.09 -6.21
C LYS A 103 22.28 -12.46 -6.80
N SER A 104 23.14 -11.89 -5.95
CA SER A 104 24.46 -11.39 -6.33
C SER A 104 25.60 -12.29 -5.83
N GLU A 105 25.29 -13.34 -5.07
CA GLU A 105 26.26 -14.28 -4.51
C GLU A 105 26.53 -15.48 -5.44
N ASP A 106 25.64 -15.74 -6.41
CA ASP A 106 25.78 -16.81 -7.41
C ASP A 106 26.62 -16.41 -8.64
N VAL A 107 27.02 -15.15 -8.75
CA VAL A 107 27.86 -14.67 -9.86
C VAL A 107 29.24 -14.27 -9.34
N ASP A 108 30.12 -15.26 -9.25
CA ASP A 108 31.54 -15.07 -8.97
C ASP A 108 32.19 -14.25 -10.10
N HIS A 109 32.21 -12.93 -9.90
CA HIS A 109 32.76 -11.93 -10.82
C HIS A 109 34.21 -12.18 -11.22
N LYS A 110 34.94 -13.10 -10.54
CA LYS A 110 36.30 -13.49 -10.90
C LYS A 110 36.36 -14.46 -12.08
N ASN A 111 35.30 -15.22 -12.32
CA ASN A 111 35.25 -16.24 -13.37
C ASN A 111 34.50 -15.80 -14.63
N ILE A 112 33.67 -14.75 -14.55
CA ILE A 112 32.94 -14.19 -15.71
C ILE A 112 33.90 -13.74 -16.80
N GLY A 113 35.00 -13.07 -16.42
CA GLY A 113 36.01 -12.58 -17.37
C GLY A 113 36.61 -13.72 -18.20
N LYS A 114 37.01 -14.81 -17.53
CA LYS A 114 37.58 -16.00 -18.19
C LYS A 114 36.58 -16.68 -19.14
N ILE A 115 35.32 -16.83 -18.72
CA ILE A 115 34.27 -17.44 -19.56
C ILE A 115 34.00 -16.60 -20.81
N ILE A 116 34.01 -15.27 -20.68
CA ILE A 116 33.81 -14.35 -21.81
C ILE A 116 35.04 -14.38 -22.74
N GLU A 117 36.24 -14.32 -22.19
CA GLU A 117 37.50 -14.39 -22.95
C GLU A 117 37.61 -15.69 -23.75
N GLU A 118 37.23 -16.83 -23.17
CA GLU A 118 37.23 -18.13 -23.83
C GLU A 118 36.22 -18.19 -24.98
N LYS A 119 34.99 -17.69 -24.76
CA LYS A 119 33.94 -17.62 -25.81
C LYS A 119 34.30 -16.66 -26.94
N ILE A 120 34.93 -15.53 -26.62
CA ILE A 120 35.40 -14.56 -27.61
C ILE A 120 36.54 -15.16 -28.42
N SER A 121 37.52 -15.78 -27.77
CA SER A 121 38.66 -16.45 -28.40
C SER A 121 38.21 -17.58 -29.34
N GLU A 122 37.27 -18.43 -28.92
CA GLU A 122 36.69 -19.46 -29.78
C GLU A 122 36.00 -18.88 -31.00
N LYS A 123 35.18 -17.83 -30.83
CA LYS A 123 34.53 -17.15 -31.96
C LYS A 123 35.57 -16.63 -32.94
N PHE A 124 36.60 -15.92 -32.48
CA PHE A 124 37.65 -15.39 -33.35
C PHE A 124 38.44 -16.51 -34.06
N LYS A 125 38.73 -17.62 -33.38
CA LYS A 125 39.41 -18.78 -33.97
C LYS A 125 38.56 -19.46 -35.05
N ASN A 126 37.26 -19.60 -34.81
CA ASN A 126 36.31 -20.16 -35.77
C ASN A 126 36.12 -19.21 -36.96
N LEU A 127 36.04 -17.89 -36.73
CA LEU A 127 35.98 -16.86 -37.77
C LEU A 127 37.24 -16.85 -38.64
N LYS A 128 38.43 -16.97 -38.04
CA LYS A 128 39.69 -17.03 -38.77
C LYS A 128 39.83 -18.33 -39.58
N LYS A 129 39.35 -19.44 -39.03
CA LYS A 129 39.32 -20.74 -39.72
C LYS A 129 38.35 -20.73 -40.91
N THR A 130 37.24 -20.00 -40.81
CA THR A 130 36.33 -19.79 -41.94
C THR A 130 36.88 -18.79 -42.96
N SER A 131 37.63 -17.77 -42.53
CA SER A 131 38.20 -16.76 -43.45
C SER A 131 39.43 -17.27 -44.21
N ASP A 132 40.26 -18.14 -43.62
CA ASP A 132 41.39 -18.79 -44.32
C ASP A 132 40.92 -19.86 -45.34
N SER A 133 39.61 -20.15 -45.43
CA SER A 133 38.99 -21.10 -46.38
C SER A 133 38.10 -20.45 -47.44
N SER A 134 37.94 -19.13 -47.46
CA SER A 134 37.06 -18.48 -48.43
C SER A 134 37.56 -17.08 -48.77
N ASP A 135 38.73 -17.02 -49.40
CA ASP A 135 39.00 -16.03 -50.45
C ASP A 135 38.15 -16.39 -51.67
N GLU A 136 36.83 -16.21 -51.59
CA GLU A 136 36.02 -16.04 -52.80
C GLU A 136 34.73 -15.24 -52.51
N LYS A 137 34.71 -14.02 -53.06
CA LYS A 137 33.56 -13.31 -53.66
C LYS A 137 32.56 -12.64 -52.71
N THR A 138 32.70 -11.34 -52.42
CA THR A 138 32.27 -10.15 -53.20
C THR A 138 30.75 -9.89 -53.24
N THR A 139 30.40 -8.63 -52.90
CA THR A 139 29.21 -7.82 -53.28
C THR A 139 27.84 -8.16 -52.68
N THR A 140 27.24 -7.31 -51.84
CA THR A 140 26.49 -6.05 -52.11
C THR A 140 25.02 -6.30 -52.49
N SER A 141 24.08 -5.72 -51.71
CA SER A 141 22.81 -5.05 -52.07
C SER A 141 22.05 -4.74 -50.75
N LYS A 142 21.75 -3.49 -50.32
CA LYS A 142 20.63 -2.59 -50.74
C LYS A 142 19.29 -3.35 -50.84
N GLU A 143 18.12 -2.91 -50.37
CA GLU A 143 17.55 -1.58 -50.12
C GLU A 143 16.15 -1.75 -49.46
N THR A 144 15.65 -0.71 -48.77
CA THR A 144 14.27 -0.12 -48.71
C THR A 144 12.99 -1.01 -48.86
N ASN A 145 11.79 -0.73 -48.35
CA ASN A 145 11.12 0.50 -47.90
C ASN A 145 9.79 0.18 -47.16
N SER A 146 9.38 1.16 -46.34
CA SER A 146 8.01 1.60 -45.98
C SER A 146 6.78 0.99 -46.68
N LYS A 147 5.71 0.71 -45.89
CA LYS A 147 4.35 1.17 -46.25
C LYS A 147 3.41 1.37 -45.05
N LYS A 148 2.88 2.59 -45.00
CA LYS A 148 1.84 3.19 -44.14
C LYS A 148 0.47 3.11 -44.84
N THR A 149 -0.60 2.78 -44.12
CA THR A 149 -1.98 3.32 -44.26
C THR A 149 -2.90 2.66 -43.20
N LYS A 150 -3.50 3.35 -42.22
CA LYS A 150 -4.57 4.39 -42.20
C LYS A 150 -5.99 3.78 -42.25
N SER A 151 -6.77 3.94 -41.16
CA SER A 151 -8.24 3.92 -41.02
C SER A 151 -8.56 3.50 -39.57
N GLY A 152 -9.43 4.10 -38.76
CA GLY A 152 -10.38 5.18 -38.95
C GLY A 152 -10.90 5.60 -37.56
N ILE A 153 -11.20 6.88 -37.42
CA ILE A 153 -11.76 7.54 -36.24
C ILE A 153 -13.22 7.09 -36.09
N VAL A 154 -13.63 6.64 -34.90
CA VAL A 154 -15.04 6.53 -34.53
C VAL A 154 -15.29 7.56 -33.43
N GLU A 155 -16.04 8.58 -33.83
CA GLU A 155 -16.45 9.72 -33.02
C GLU A 155 -17.71 9.37 -32.21
N SER A 156 -17.77 9.98 -31.04
CA SER A 156 -18.73 9.85 -29.95
C SER A 156 -20.15 10.25 -30.30
N ASN A 157 -21.15 9.50 -29.80
CA ASN A 157 -22.53 9.97 -29.63
C ASN A 157 -23.07 9.56 -28.25
N MET A 158 -23.19 10.53 -27.34
CA MET A 158 -23.99 10.47 -26.10
C MET A 158 -25.38 11.07 -26.37
N PRO A 159 -26.48 10.49 -25.86
CA PRO A 159 -27.75 11.19 -25.76
C PRO A 159 -27.89 11.94 -24.42
N SER A 160 -28.11 13.25 -24.55
CA SER A 160 -28.62 14.16 -23.52
C SER A 160 -30.08 13.85 -23.23
N GLY A 161 -30.45 13.72 -21.95
CA GLY A 161 -31.84 13.59 -21.50
C GLY A 161 -32.08 14.48 -20.28
N SER A 162 -32.70 15.65 -20.51
CA SER A 162 -33.15 16.58 -19.48
C SER A 162 -34.67 16.82 -19.58
N VAL A 163 -35.32 16.64 -18.42
CA VAL A 163 -36.46 17.37 -17.80
C VAL A 163 -37.77 17.61 -18.57
N LYS A 164 -38.88 17.12 -17.99
CA LYS A 164 -40.21 17.77 -17.84
C LYS A 164 -40.79 17.32 -16.49
N THR A 165 -40.78 18.13 -15.43
CA THR A 165 -41.84 19.04 -14.95
C THR A 165 -43.27 18.56 -15.19
N ASP A 166 -43.96 18.12 -14.13
CA ASP A 166 -45.41 18.28 -14.02
C ASP A 166 -45.79 18.58 -12.56
N SER A 167 -46.26 19.81 -12.37
CA SER A 167 -46.93 20.33 -11.18
C SER A 167 -48.43 20.14 -11.37
N LYS A 168 -49.11 19.49 -10.43
CA LYS A 168 -50.57 19.61 -10.27
C LYS A 168 -50.96 19.57 -8.80
N ASP A 169 -51.18 20.78 -8.31
CA ASP A 169 -51.89 21.16 -7.10
C ASP A 169 -53.40 20.85 -7.23
N LYS A 170 -54.01 20.19 -6.24
CA LYS A 170 -55.47 20.26 -6.00
C LYS A 170 -55.88 19.87 -4.57
N LYS A 171 -55.96 20.89 -3.72
CA LYS A 171 -57.05 21.20 -2.75
C LYS A 171 -58.03 20.09 -2.29
N THR A 172 -58.09 19.95 -0.95
CA THR A 172 -59.26 19.99 -0.01
C THR A 172 -60.20 18.80 0.21
N LYS A 173 -60.62 18.72 1.51
CA LYS A 173 -61.68 17.96 2.21
C LYS A 173 -61.22 16.61 2.79
N LYS A 174 -61.47 16.27 4.06
CA LYS A 174 -62.35 16.78 5.11
C LYS A 174 -61.77 16.33 6.46
#